data_AF-A0A0A2VKH2-F1
#
_entry.id   AF-A0A0A2VKH2-F1
#
_cell.length_a   1.000
_cell.length_b   1.000
_cell.length_c   1.000
_cell.angle_alpha   90.00
_cell.angle_beta   90.00
_cell.angle_gamma   90.00
#
_symmetry.space_group_name_H-M   'P 1'
#
loop_
_entity.id
_entity.type
_entity.pdbx_description
1 polymer ?
#
loop_
_entity_poly.entity_id
_entity_poly.type
_entity_poly.pdbx_seq_one_letter_code
_entity_poly.pdbx_strand_id
1 'polypeptide(L)'
;MAGEDAFASPQGNLDDLDEEHRNSFIKALLRILHTEVAELTYSEILDGIPTSASYFDFYYQQEGHPAISHTELCPDVLDRTRQLRDQINPRTLHFSSSCKEIEAELGYVTPNPPLPILASADNRWRWDAWEAFSRFHTFRDRYEQRIKPTTTTKPRKDCPSVTDWPEIADQLFLINAMYDRQAGKPVNENEVMAAKERLCQITPSSPVWNDDRPQQEPGPVGGRKEACGTGGGNSQEEA
;
A
#
# COMPACT_ATOMS: atom_id res chain seq x y z
N MET A 1 34.92 -11.03 -30.18
CA MET A 1 34.49 -9.63 -30.28
C MET A 1 33.05 -9.63 -30.74
N ALA A 2 32.11 -9.50 -29.80
CA ALA A 2 30.71 -9.22 -30.09
C ALA A 2 30.37 -8.06 -29.15
N GLY A 3 30.03 -6.91 -29.74
CA GLY A 3 29.76 -5.68 -29.03
C GLY A 3 28.47 -5.77 -28.24
N GLU A 4 28.55 -5.35 -26.98
CA GLU A 4 27.41 -5.06 -26.15
C GLU A 4 26.85 -3.70 -26.58
N ASP A 5 25.79 -3.72 -27.40
CA ASP A 5 24.97 -2.53 -27.61
C ASP A 5 24.11 -2.32 -26.36
N ALA A 6 24.64 -1.51 -25.44
CA ALA A 6 23.92 -1.00 -24.29
C ALA A 6 22.76 -0.12 -24.79
N PHE A 7 21.53 -0.64 -24.71
CA PHE A 7 20.31 0.16 -24.88
C PHE A 7 20.25 1.20 -23.76
N ALA A 8 20.69 2.42 -24.06
CA ALA A 8 20.45 3.57 -23.21
C ALA A 8 18.94 3.75 -23.05
N SER A 9 18.44 3.66 -21.82
CA SER A 9 17.07 4.02 -21.49
C SER A 9 16.86 5.51 -21.86
N PRO A 10 15.78 5.87 -22.58
CA PRO A 10 15.53 7.26 -22.90
C PRO A 10 15.17 7.99 -21.61
N GLN A 11 16.11 8.79 -21.11
CA GLN A 11 15.87 9.78 -20.06
C GLN A 11 15.22 10.97 -20.76
N GLY A 12 13.88 10.99 -20.84
CA GLY A 12 13.14 12.03 -21.53
C GLY A 12 12.65 13.10 -20.57
N ASN A 13 13.32 14.25 -20.55
CA ASN A 13 12.80 15.50 -20.03
C ASN A 13 11.73 16.06 -21.00
N LEU A 14 10.90 17.00 -20.55
CA LEU A 14 9.88 17.63 -21.42
C LEU A 14 10.51 18.38 -22.60
N ASP A 15 11.77 18.81 -22.45
CA ASP A 15 12.57 19.44 -23.50
C ASP A 15 13.10 18.45 -24.55
N ASP A 16 13.06 17.15 -24.27
CA ASP A 16 13.43 16.10 -25.23
C ASP A 16 12.25 15.70 -26.13
N LEU A 17 11.03 16.17 -25.80
CA LEU A 17 9.86 16.02 -26.65
C LEU A 17 9.91 17.07 -27.77
N ASP A 18 9.63 16.64 -29.00
CA ASP A 18 9.37 17.59 -30.08
C ASP A 18 8.13 18.46 -29.76
N GLU A 19 8.02 19.58 -30.48
CA GLU A 19 6.98 20.58 -30.24
C GLU A 19 5.56 20.01 -30.45
N GLU A 20 5.37 18.98 -31.27
CA GLU A 20 4.06 18.34 -31.48
C GLU A 20 3.64 17.50 -30.28
N HIS A 21 4.52 16.61 -29.80
CA HIS A 21 4.30 15.81 -28.61
C HIS A 21 4.13 16.69 -27.37
N ARG A 22 4.98 17.71 -27.23
CA ARG A 22 4.90 18.69 -26.14
C ARG A 22 3.56 19.43 -26.13
N ASN A 23 3.12 19.96 -27.27
CA ASN A 23 1.82 20.65 -27.35
C ASN A 23 0.64 19.71 -27.08
N SER A 24 0.73 18.46 -27.54
CA SER A 24 -0.28 17.44 -27.26
C SER A 24 -0.38 17.13 -25.77
N PHE A 25 0.76 16.98 -25.09
CA PHE A 25 0.83 16.79 -23.64
C PHE A 25 0.24 18.00 -22.88
N ILE A 26 0.68 19.21 -23.19
CA ILE A 26 0.19 20.45 -22.55
C ILE A 26 -1.33 20.55 -22.67
N LYS A 27 -1.86 20.29 -23.88
CA LYS A 27 -3.29 20.31 -24.14
C LYS A 27 -4.04 19.25 -23.34
N ALA A 28 -3.50 18.04 -23.24
CA ALA A 28 -4.09 16.96 -22.45
C ALA A 28 -4.11 17.31 -20.95
N LEU A 29 -2.99 17.79 -20.41
CA LEU A 29 -2.88 18.19 -19.01
C LEU A 29 -3.89 19.31 -18.68
N LEU A 30 -3.94 20.37 -19.48
CA LEU A 30 -4.88 21.46 -19.26
C LEU A 30 -6.34 20.99 -19.33
N ARG A 31 -6.68 20.06 -20.22
CA ARG A 31 -8.02 19.46 -20.28
C ARG A 31 -8.36 18.70 -19.00
N ILE A 32 -7.42 17.91 -18.47
CA ILE A 32 -7.60 17.20 -17.19
C ILE A 32 -7.83 18.20 -16.06
N LEU A 33 -7.03 19.26 -15.97
CA LEU A 33 -7.16 20.30 -14.94
C LEU A 33 -8.47 21.10 -15.03
N HIS A 34 -9.14 21.11 -16.18
CA HIS A 34 -10.46 21.74 -16.35
C HIS A 34 -11.63 20.77 -16.08
N THR A 35 -11.35 19.51 -15.72
CA THR A 35 -12.42 18.61 -15.29
C THR A 35 -12.93 18.99 -13.90
N GLU A 36 -14.21 18.76 -13.66
CA GLU A 36 -14.85 19.00 -12.35
C GLU A 36 -14.18 18.20 -11.24
N VAL A 37 -13.81 16.94 -11.51
CA VAL A 37 -13.09 16.09 -10.55
C VAL A 37 -11.77 16.73 -10.14
N ALA A 38 -10.96 17.19 -11.09
CA ALA A 38 -9.70 17.86 -10.76
C ALA A 38 -9.94 19.17 -9.98
N GLU A 39 -10.89 19.99 -10.39
CA GLU A 39 -11.22 21.25 -9.71
C GLU A 39 -11.65 21.02 -8.26
N LEU A 40 -12.54 20.04 -8.01
CA LEU A 40 -12.98 19.70 -6.67
C LEU A 40 -11.83 19.12 -5.82
N THR A 41 -11.07 18.16 -6.36
CA THR A 41 -9.95 17.55 -5.62
C THR A 41 -8.89 18.59 -5.25
N TYR A 42 -8.48 19.46 -6.18
CA TYR A 42 -7.52 20.52 -5.85
C TYR A 42 -8.10 21.56 -4.88
N SER A 43 -9.40 21.82 -4.95
CA SER A 43 -10.06 22.70 -3.97
C SER A 43 -10.05 22.10 -2.58
N GLU A 44 -10.38 20.82 -2.41
CA GLU A 44 -10.28 20.13 -1.12
C GLU A 44 -8.85 20.13 -0.57
N ILE A 45 -7.84 19.99 -1.44
CA ILE A 45 -6.43 20.09 -1.05
C ILE A 45 -6.10 21.49 -0.52
N LEU A 46 -6.55 22.55 -1.21
CA LEU A 46 -6.32 23.94 -0.78
C LEU A 46 -7.11 24.30 0.49
N ASP A 47 -8.30 23.72 0.67
CA ASP A 47 -9.10 23.85 1.88
C ASP A 47 -8.39 23.20 3.08
N GLY A 48 -7.54 22.20 2.82
CA GLY A 48 -6.77 21.47 3.81
C GLY A 48 -7.55 20.36 4.52
N ILE A 49 -8.79 20.10 4.09
CA ILE A 49 -9.63 19.02 4.58
C ILE A 49 -10.61 18.58 3.47
N PRO A 50 -10.79 17.27 3.22
CA PRO A 50 -11.73 16.80 2.21
C PRO A 50 -13.18 17.08 2.62
N THR A 51 -14.09 17.15 1.64
CA THR A 51 -15.52 17.12 1.95
C THR A 51 -15.91 15.78 2.54
N SER A 52 -17.02 15.75 3.30
CA SER A 52 -17.53 14.53 3.91
C SER A 52 -17.83 13.46 2.86
N ALA A 53 -18.31 13.86 1.68
CA ALA A 53 -18.54 12.96 0.55
C ALA A 53 -17.24 12.27 0.11
N SER A 54 -16.21 13.05 -0.24
CA SER A 54 -14.90 12.51 -0.63
C SER A 54 -14.24 11.69 0.50
N TYR A 55 -14.45 12.08 1.76
CA TYR A 55 -13.95 11.33 2.90
C TYR A 55 -14.58 9.93 3.00
N PHE A 56 -15.90 9.83 2.85
CA PHE A 56 -16.61 8.55 2.96
C PHE A 56 -16.41 7.60 1.78
N ASP A 57 -15.93 8.08 0.63
CA ASP A 57 -15.55 7.22 -0.49
C ASP A 57 -14.35 6.31 -0.14
N PHE A 58 -13.49 6.73 0.79
CA PHE A 58 -12.26 6.00 1.14
C PHE A 58 -12.19 5.55 2.60
N TYR A 59 -12.92 6.20 3.50
CA TYR A 59 -12.80 5.97 4.94
C TYR A 59 -14.14 5.59 5.57
N TYR A 60 -14.09 4.63 6.51
CA TYR A 60 -15.19 4.41 7.44
C TYR A 60 -15.34 5.60 8.39
N GLN A 61 -16.58 5.90 8.79
CA GLN A 61 -16.90 7.00 9.69
C GLN A 61 -16.13 6.90 11.02
N GLN A 62 -15.23 7.87 11.27
CA GLN A 62 -14.45 7.97 12.50
C GLN A 62 -15.05 9.05 13.40
N GLU A 63 -15.64 8.69 14.53
CA GLU A 63 -16.30 9.63 15.44
C GLU A 63 -15.42 10.86 15.77
N GLY A 64 -15.95 12.08 15.61
CA GLY A 64 -15.20 13.30 15.91
C GLY A 64 -14.15 13.74 14.88
N HIS A 65 -14.00 13.04 13.74
CA HIS A 65 -13.15 13.50 12.65
C HIS A 65 -13.75 14.76 11.99
N PRO A 66 -12.99 15.86 11.80
CA PRO A 66 -13.55 17.13 11.30
C PRO A 66 -14.14 17.03 9.88
N ALA A 67 -13.66 16.08 9.06
CA ALA A 67 -14.20 15.89 7.71
C ALA A 67 -15.65 15.39 7.71
N ILE A 68 -16.15 14.80 8.80
CA ILE A 68 -17.55 14.34 8.91
C ILE A 68 -18.52 15.52 8.80
N SER A 69 -18.14 16.67 9.38
CA SER A 69 -18.95 17.89 9.36
C SER A 69 -18.64 18.82 8.18
N HIS A 70 -17.62 18.51 7.37
CA HIS A 70 -17.17 19.35 6.27
C HIS A 70 -17.97 19.02 5.00
N THR A 71 -19.20 19.50 4.90
CA THR A 71 -20.09 19.14 3.77
C THR A 71 -19.84 19.97 2.52
N GLU A 72 -19.31 21.18 2.69
CA GLU A 72 -19.08 22.15 1.63
C GLU A 72 -17.67 22.74 1.79
N LEU A 73 -17.06 23.12 0.67
CA LEU A 73 -15.77 23.80 0.67
C LEU A 73 -15.87 25.16 1.36
N CYS A 74 -14.77 25.60 1.97
CA CYS A 74 -14.70 26.96 2.50
C CYS A 74 -14.93 28.01 1.40
N PRO A 75 -15.52 29.17 1.76
CA PRO A 75 -15.72 30.26 0.81
C PRO A 75 -14.42 30.65 0.11
N ASP A 76 -14.53 31.02 -1.17
CA ASP A 76 -13.45 31.48 -2.04
C ASP A 76 -12.40 30.42 -2.43
N VAL A 77 -12.41 29.21 -1.85
CA VAL A 77 -11.42 28.17 -2.19
C VAL A 77 -11.53 27.78 -3.67
N LEU A 78 -12.74 27.59 -4.18
CA LEU A 78 -12.98 27.30 -5.61
C LEU A 78 -12.41 28.37 -6.53
N ASP A 79 -12.62 29.65 -6.20
CA ASP A 79 -12.13 30.76 -7.02
C ASP A 79 -10.59 30.84 -6.97
N ARG A 80 -9.98 30.55 -5.81
CA ARG A 80 -8.53 30.42 -5.69
C ARG A 80 -7.98 29.24 -6.49
N THR A 81 -8.67 28.09 -6.48
CA THR A 81 -8.30 26.93 -7.29
C THR A 81 -8.29 27.28 -8.77
N ARG A 82 -9.35 27.94 -9.26
CA ARG A 82 -9.43 28.42 -10.64
C ARG A 82 -8.33 29.40 -10.98
N GLN A 83 -8.08 30.36 -10.09
CA GLN A 83 -7.00 31.33 -10.27
C GLN A 83 -5.63 30.66 -10.36
N LEU A 84 -5.36 29.66 -9.51
CA LEU A 84 -4.12 28.90 -9.54
C LEU A 84 -4.02 28.08 -10.83
N ARG A 85 -5.09 27.37 -11.22
CA ARG A 85 -5.15 26.61 -12.47
C ARG A 85 -4.80 27.47 -13.67
N ASP A 86 -5.36 28.67 -13.74
CA ASP A 86 -5.17 29.59 -14.87
C ASP A 86 -3.75 30.21 -14.89
N GLN A 87 -3.04 30.20 -13.76
CA GLN A 87 -1.65 30.65 -13.65
C GLN A 87 -0.62 29.55 -13.94
N ILE A 88 -1.03 28.28 -13.97
CA ILE A 88 -0.10 27.18 -14.26
C ILE A 88 0.42 27.34 -15.70
N ASN A 89 1.74 27.32 -15.83
CA ASN A 89 2.42 27.22 -17.12
C ASN A 89 3.01 25.81 -17.29
N PRO A 90 2.32 24.89 -18.00
CA PRO A 90 2.82 23.52 -18.18
C PRO A 90 4.18 23.43 -18.86
N ARG A 91 4.64 24.49 -19.55
CA ARG A 91 5.94 24.52 -20.21
C ARG A 91 7.12 24.58 -19.23
N THR A 92 6.88 24.94 -17.98
CA THR A 92 7.91 25.01 -16.93
C THR A 92 7.99 23.73 -16.10
N LEU A 93 7.20 22.70 -16.43
CA LEU A 93 7.27 21.40 -15.75
C LEU A 93 8.55 20.68 -16.17
N HIS A 94 9.41 20.44 -15.18
CA HIS A 94 10.65 19.70 -15.35
C HIS A 94 10.52 18.35 -14.65
N PHE A 95 10.75 17.26 -15.36
CA PHE A 95 10.76 15.93 -14.79
C PHE A 95 12.22 15.51 -14.62
N SER A 96 12.71 15.50 -13.38
CA SER A 96 14.08 15.01 -13.16
C SER A 96 14.11 13.50 -13.41
N SER A 97 15.04 13.08 -14.25
CA SER A 97 15.15 11.69 -14.69
C SER A 97 15.82 10.79 -13.65
N SER A 98 15.92 11.20 -12.38
CA SER A 98 16.62 10.40 -11.38
C SER A 98 16.05 10.50 -9.96
N CYS A 99 15.83 9.34 -9.36
CA CYS A 99 15.73 9.15 -7.91
C CYS A 99 17.06 9.48 -7.16
N LYS A 100 18.07 10.06 -7.82
CA LYS A 100 19.40 10.30 -7.24
C LYS A 100 19.53 11.67 -6.58
N GLU A 101 18.62 12.60 -6.85
CA GLU A 101 18.71 13.98 -6.35
C GLU A 101 18.38 14.12 -4.85
N ILE A 102 17.71 13.13 -4.25
CA ILE A 102 17.37 13.14 -2.81
C ILE A 102 18.64 13.03 -1.92
N GLU A 103 19.76 12.51 -2.46
CA GLU A 103 20.99 12.29 -1.69
C GLU A 103 21.73 13.60 -1.31
N ALA A 104 21.51 14.70 -2.03
CA ALA A 104 22.36 15.90 -1.92
C ALA A 104 21.90 16.91 -0.84
N GLU A 105 20.63 16.91 -0.44
CA GLU A 105 20.06 18.02 0.36
C GLU A 105 20.11 17.79 1.89
N LEU A 106 20.26 16.54 2.36
CA LEU A 106 20.12 16.22 3.79
C LEU A 106 21.41 15.89 4.55
N GLY A 107 22.58 15.89 3.91
CA GLY A 107 23.88 15.77 4.62
C GLY A 107 24.08 14.48 5.43
N TYR A 108 23.15 13.52 5.37
CA TYR A 108 23.28 12.20 5.99
C TYR A 108 23.78 11.22 4.94
N VAL A 109 25.02 10.77 5.10
CA VAL A 109 25.54 9.58 4.41
C VAL A 109 24.82 8.37 5.02
N THR A 110 23.61 8.08 4.56
CA THR A 110 23.02 6.76 4.75
C THR A 110 23.57 5.88 3.61
N PRO A 111 24.27 4.77 3.90
CA PRO A 111 24.87 3.91 2.87
C PRO A 111 23.85 3.28 1.91
N ASN A 112 22.55 3.43 2.18
CA ASN A 112 21.46 3.28 1.23
C ASN A 112 20.48 4.45 1.43
N PRO A 113 20.10 5.20 0.39
CA PRO A 113 19.03 6.18 0.50
C PRO A 113 17.72 5.49 0.92
N PRO A 114 16.87 6.14 1.74
CA PRO A 114 15.60 5.55 2.18
C PRO A 114 14.59 5.37 1.04
N LEU A 115 14.89 5.93 -0.14
CA LEU A 115 14.08 5.81 -1.35
C LEU A 115 14.98 5.53 -2.56
N PRO A 116 14.51 4.73 -3.53
CA PRO A 116 13.20 4.07 -3.56
C PRO A 116 13.11 2.90 -2.58
N ILE A 117 11.98 2.78 -1.87
CA ILE A 117 11.68 1.60 -1.04
C ILE A 117 11.57 0.42 -1.99
N LEU A 118 12.64 -0.35 -2.11
CA LEU A 118 12.63 -1.58 -2.89
C LEU A 118 11.87 -2.66 -2.11
N ALA A 119 11.12 -3.49 -2.84
CA ALA A 119 10.46 -4.65 -2.26
C ALA A 119 11.52 -5.68 -1.81
N SER A 120 11.97 -5.58 -0.55
CA SER A 120 12.85 -6.54 0.09
C SER A 120 12.08 -7.44 1.06
N ALA A 121 12.73 -8.48 1.59
CA ALA A 121 12.16 -9.28 2.67
C ALA A 121 11.86 -8.43 3.93
N ASP A 122 12.65 -7.39 4.17
CA ASP A 122 12.53 -6.50 5.33
C ASP A 122 11.23 -5.66 5.28
N ASN A 123 10.73 -5.35 4.07
CA ASN A 123 9.51 -4.55 3.87
C ASN A 123 8.25 -5.41 3.70
N ARG A 124 8.32 -6.73 3.95
CA ARG A 124 7.16 -7.63 3.81
C ARG A 124 6.17 -7.51 4.96
N TRP A 125 6.62 -6.98 6.10
CA TRP A 125 5.79 -6.90 7.29
C TRP A 125 4.68 -5.87 7.13
N ARG A 126 3.48 -6.37 6.84
CA ARG A 126 2.24 -5.60 6.90
C ARG A 126 1.81 -5.50 8.35
N TRP A 127 1.51 -4.27 8.77
CA TRP A 127 0.88 -3.97 10.05
C TRP A 127 -0.54 -3.49 9.79
N ASP A 128 -1.49 -4.02 10.56
CA ASP A 128 -2.85 -3.50 10.54
C ASP A 128 -2.85 -2.09 11.15
N ALA A 129 -3.70 -1.21 10.64
CA ALA A 129 -3.79 0.18 11.12
C ALA A 129 -3.94 0.24 12.64
N TRP A 130 -4.73 -0.65 13.25
CA TRP A 130 -4.88 -0.70 14.70
C TRP A 130 -3.56 -0.93 15.44
N GLU A 131 -2.72 -1.84 14.95
CA GLU A 131 -1.42 -2.15 15.57
C GLU A 131 -0.41 -1.02 15.33
N ALA A 132 -0.43 -0.41 14.14
CA ALA A 132 0.35 0.79 13.83
C ALA A 132 0.04 1.93 14.84
N PHE A 133 -1.24 2.14 15.15
CA PHE A 133 -1.67 3.16 16.10
C PHE A 133 -1.36 2.78 17.55
N SER A 134 -1.73 1.57 17.99
CA SER A 134 -1.66 1.18 19.41
C SER A 134 -0.25 0.88 19.90
N ARG A 135 0.58 0.25 19.06
CA ARG A 135 1.93 -0.18 19.45
C ARG A 135 2.99 0.81 18.99
N PHE A 136 2.91 1.24 17.73
CA PHE A 136 3.97 2.00 17.09
C PHE A 136 3.70 3.50 17.03
N HIS A 137 2.52 3.96 17.47
CA HIS A 137 2.14 5.37 17.44
C HIS A 137 2.36 6.02 16.07
N THR A 138 2.11 5.24 15.01
CA THR A 138 2.27 5.67 13.62
C THR A 138 0.90 6.03 13.07
N PHE A 139 0.63 7.33 12.94
CA PHE A 139 -0.65 7.88 12.49
C PHE A 139 -0.53 8.39 11.05
N ARG A 140 -1.59 8.23 10.25
CA ARG A 140 -1.66 8.75 8.88
C ARG A 140 -2.02 10.23 8.87
N ASP A 141 -2.86 10.65 9.80
CA ASP A 141 -3.22 12.05 9.98
C ASP A 141 -3.31 12.44 11.46
N ARG A 142 -3.52 13.73 11.73
CA ARG A 142 -3.54 14.30 13.08
C ARG A 142 -4.84 14.03 13.87
N TYR A 143 -5.88 13.59 13.19
CA TYR A 143 -7.24 13.37 13.70
C TYR A 143 -7.61 11.89 13.82
N GLU A 144 -6.82 10.98 13.22
CA GLU A 144 -6.92 9.54 13.46
C GLU A 144 -6.88 9.29 14.97
N GLN A 145 -8.01 8.78 15.48
CA GLN A 145 -8.27 8.73 16.90
C GLN A 145 -7.12 8.04 17.62
N ARG A 146 -6.56 8.75 18.60
CA ARG A 146 -5.78 8.12 19.67
C ARG A 146 -6.69 7.04 20.24
N ILE A 147 -6.36 5.78 19.96
CA ILE A 147 -7.03 4.62 20.54
C ILE A 147 -7.27 4.96 22.00
N LYS A 148 -8.55 5.01 22.41
CA LYS A 148 -8.88 5.39 23.78
C LYS A 148 -8.01 4.51 24.68
N PRO A 149 -7.32 5.05 25.70
CA PRO A 149 -6.42 4.25 26.53
C PRO A 149 -7.10 3.05 27.20
N THR A 150 -8.44 3.07 27.26
CA THR A 150 -9.30 1.98 27.74
C THR A 150 -9.53 0.85 26.73
N THR A 151 -9.24 1.05 25.43
CA THR A 151 -9.45 0.06 24.38
C THR A 151 -8.20 -0.80 24.23
N THR A 152 -8.08 -1.82 25.08
CA THR A 152 -6.93 -2.75 25.08
C THR A 152 -7.01 -3.80 23.96
N THR A 153 -8.20 -4.03 23.40
CA THR A 153 -8.45 -5.11 22.43
C THR A 153 -8.67 -4.57 21.02
N LYS A 154 -7.98 -5.17 20.03
CA LYS A 154 -8.19 -4.88 18.60
C LYS A 154 -9.66 -5.15 18.24
N PRO A 155 -10.39 -4.18 17.65
CA PRO A 155 -11.74 -4.42 17.19
C PRO A 155 -11.71 -5.50 16.12
N ARG A 156 -12.62 -6.47 16.23
CA ARG A 156 -12.78 -7.51 15.22
C ARG A 156 -13.35 -6.85 13.97
N LYS A 157 -12.70 -7.02 12.82
CA LYS A 157 -13.26 -6.59 11.54
C LYS A 157 -14.41 -7.52 11.19
N ASP A 158 -15.61 -6.97 10.96
CA ASP A 158 -16.82 -7.77 10.73
C ASP A 158 -16.78 -8.52 9.38
N CYS A 159 -16.06 -8.01 8.39
CA CYS A 159 -15.89 -8.63 7.07
C CYS A 159 -14.44 -8.50 6.56
N PRO A 160 -13.57 -9.50 6.78
CA PRO A 160 -12.25 -9.52 6.18
C PRO A 160 -12.35 -9.78 4.66
N SER A 161 -11.81 -8.89 3.82
CA SER A 161 -11.85 -9.00 2.35
C SER A 161 -10.57 -9.59 1.78
N VAL A 162 -10.67 -10.38 0.70
CA VAL A 162 -9.52 -10.87 -0.07
C VAL A 162 -8.73 -9.74 -0.75
N THR A 163 -9.35 -8.58 -0.96
CA THR A 163 -8.68 -7.39 -1.50
C THR A 163 -7.71 -6.80 -0.48
N ASP A 164 -8.12 -6.75 0.78
CA ASP A 164 -7.31 -6.17 1.85
C ASP A 164 -6.31 -7.18 2.41
N TRP A 165 -6.70 -8.46 2.44
CA TRP A 165 -5.95 -9.58 2.98
C TRP A 165 -5.91 -10.72 1.95
N PRO A 166 -4.96 -10.67 0.99
CA PRO A 166 -4.87 -11.68 -0.06
C PRO A 166 -4.71 -13.10 0.48
N GLU A 167 -4.14 -13.25 1.67
CA GLU A 167 -3.98 -14.54 2.34
C GLU A 167 -5.31 -15.21 2.73
N ILE A 168 -6.43 -14.48 2.77
CA ILE A 168 -7.77 -15.08 2.93
C ILE A 168 -8.09 -15.96 1.74
N ALA A 169 -7.67 -15.58 0.52
CA ALA A 169 -7.89 -16.39 -0.67
C ALA A 169 -7.19 -17.76 -0.53
N ASP A 170 -5.97 -17.78 0.01
CA ASP A 170 -5.24 -19.02 0.29
C ASP A 170 -5.93 -19.86 1.37
N GLN A 171 -6.43 -19.25 2.44
CA GLN A 171 -7.18 -19.97 3.47
C GLN A 171 -8.46 -20.58 2.90
N LEU A 172 -9.24 -19.82 2.13
CA LEU A 172 -10.46 -20.30 1.47
C LEU A 172 -10.16 -21.41 0.47
N PHE A 173 -9.05 -21.29 -0.27
CA PHE A 173 -8.59 -22.34 -1.17
C PHE A 173 -8.30 -23.65 -0.42
N LEU A 174 -7.60 -23.59 0.72
CA LEU A 174 -7.33 -24.77 1.53
C LEU A 174 -8.61 -25.41 2.11
N ILE A 175 -9.58 -24.59 2.54
CA ILE A 175 -10.88 -25.06 3.01
C ILE A 175 -11.64 -25.77 1.89
N ASN A 176 -11.72 -25.17 0.70
CA ASN A 176 -12.39 -25.76 -0.46
C ASN A 176 -11.70 -27.06 -0.92
N ALA A 177 -10.36 -27.07 -0.96
CA ALA A 177 -9.58 -28.26 -1.27
C ALA A 177 -9.87 -29.41 -0.27
N MET A 178 -10.07 -29.10 1.01
CA MET A 178 -10.46 -30.11 2.01
C MET A 178 -11.84 -30.71 1.70
N TYR A 179 -12.83 -29.89 1.36
CA TYR A 179 -14.16 -30.36 0.97
C TYR A 179 -14.14 -31.18 -0.32
N ASP A 180 -13.36 -30.74 -1.32
CA ASP A 180 -13.24 -31.44 -2.58
C ASP A 180 -12.56 -32.81 -2.41
N ARG A 181 -11.55 -32.93 -1.53
CA ARG A 181 -10.98 -34.24 -1.14
C ARG A 181 -12.03 -35.15 -0.51
N GLN A 182 -12.84 -34.64 0.41
CA GLN A 182 -13.91 -35.42 1.04
C GLN A 182 -14.98 -35.87 0.04
N ALA A 183 -15.26 -35.04 -0.98
CA ALA A 183 -16.18 -35.34 -2.06
C ALA A 183 -15.57 -36.22 -3.18
N GLY A 184 -14.28 -36.59 -3.07
CA GLY A 184 -13.58 -37.41 -4.07
C GLY A 184 -13.27 -36.68 -5.38
N LYS A 185 -13.31 -35.35 -5.40
CA LYS A 185 -12.95 -34.54 -6.57
C LYS A 185 -11.43 -34.39 -6.67
N PRO A 186 -10.89 -34.20 -7.89
CA PRO A 186 -9.47 -33.94 -8.06
C PRO A 186 -9.09 -32.58 -7.46
N VAL A 187 -8.06 -32.56 -6.61
CA VAL A 187 -7.50 -31.35 -6.00
C VAL A 187 -6.08 -31.13 -6.52
N ASN A 188 -5.74 -29.89 -6.84
CA ASN A 188 -4.38 -29.54 -7.25
C ASN A 188 -3.45 -29.48 -6.02
N GLU A 189 -2.74 -30.56 -5.75
CA GLU A 189 -1.83 -30.68 -4.60
C GLU A 189 -0.66 -29.68 -4.65
N ASN A 190 -0.20 -29.31 -5.85
CA ASN A 190 0.87 -28.30 -5.99
C ASN A 190 0.39 -26.93 -5.50
N GLU A 191 -0.85 -26.55 -5.84
CA GLU A 191 -1.43 -25.29 -5.39
C GLU A 191 -1.73 -25.32 -3.88
N VAL A 192 -2.11 -26.48 -3.33
CA VAL A 192 -2.26 -26.65 -1.87
C VAL A 192 -0.94 -26.41 -1.15
N MET A 193 0.17 -26.96 -1.67
CA MET A 193 1.49 -26.73 -1.09
C MET A 193 1.91 -25.25 -1.20
N ALA A 194 1.71 -24.64 -2.36
CA ALA A 194 2.01 -23.23 -2.59
C ALA A 194 1.19 -22.32 -1.65
N ALA A 195 -0.10 -22.57 -1.48
CA ALA A 195 -0.97 -21.83 -0.55
C ALA A 195 -0.51 -21.97 0.90
N LYS A 196 -0.11 -23.17 1.33
CA LYS A 196 0.45 -23.39 2.68
C LYS A 196 1.76 -22.62 2.88
N GLU A 197 2.64 -22.60 1.88
CA GLU A 197 3.90 -21.85 1.93
C GLU A 197 3.64 -20.35 2.03
N ARG A 198 2.71 -19.81 1.24
CA ARG A 198 2.29 -18.39 1.32
C ARG A 198 1.73 -18.04 2.70
N LEU A 199 0.92 -18.92 3.28
CA LEU A 199 0.39 -18.75 4.64
C LEU A 199 1.46 -18.78 5.74
N CYS A 200 2.66 -19.33 5.48
CA CYS A 200 3.80 -19.21 6.40
C CYS A 200 4.48 -17.83 6.35
N GLN A 201 4.22 -17.03 5.31
CA GLN A 201 4.84 -15.72 5.08
C GLN A 201 3.95 -14.53 5.49
N ILE A 202 2.74 -14.80 6.00
CA ILE A 202 1.82 -13.76 6.50
C ILE A 202 2.36 -13.13 7.77
N THR A 203 1.77 -12.02 8.21
CA THR A 203 2.28 -11.20 9.32
C THR A 203 1.33 -11.20 10.52
N PRO A 204 1.80 -10.87 11.75
CA PRO A 204 1.01 -10.90 12.98
C PRO A 204 -0.33 -10.17 12.92
N SER A 205 -0.42 -9.16 12.07
CA SER A 205 -1.63 -8.36 11.90
C SER A 205 -2.75 -9.05 11.13
N SER A 206 -2.43 -10.14 10.42
CA SER A 206 -3.32 -10.85 9.50
C SER A 206 -4.50 -11.52 10.22
N PRO A 207 -5.72 -11.48 9.65
CA PRO A 207 -6.87 -12.20 10.20
C PRO A 207 -6.69 -13.72 10.26
N VAL A 208 -5.78 -14.27 9.45
CA VAL A 208 -5.48 -15.71 9.40
C VAL A 208 -4.16 -16.04 10.08
N TRP A 209 -3.62 -15.09 10.85
CA TRP A 209 -2.46 -15.31 11.70
C TRP A 209 -2.82 -16.24 12.85
N ASN A 210 -2.07 -17.33 12.99
CA ASN A 210 -2.15 -18.22 14.15
C ASN A 210 -1.09 -17.81 15.17
N ASP A 211 -1.53 -17.38 16.36
CA ASP A 211 -0.66 -16.99 17.48
C ASP A 211 0.16 -18.17 18.03
N ASP A 212 -0.31 -19.41 17.84
CA ASP A 212 0.37 -20.63 18.27
C ASP A 212 1.57 -21.02 17.38
N ARG A 213 1.88 -20.23 16.33
CA ARG A 213 3.09 -20.46 15.53
C ARG A 213 4.31 -20.00 16.32
N PRO A 214 5.42 -20.77 16.31
CA PRO A 214 6.64 -20.32 16.95
C PRO A 214 7.04 -18.97 16.34
N GLN A 215 7.04 -17.94 17.19
CA GLN A 215 7.34 -16.57 16.79
C GLN A 215 8.74 -16.56 16.18
N GLN A 216 8.84 -16.36 14.87
CA GLN A 216 10.09 -15.86 14.31
C GLN A 216 10.14 -14.39 14.72
N GLU A 217 10.85 -14.12 15.83
CA GLU A 217 11.38 -12.78 16.06
C GLU A 217 12.13 -12.33 14.81
N PRO A 218 12.14 -11.01 14.49
CA PRO A 218 12.87 -10.52 13.33
C PRO A 218 14.34 -10.89 13.51
N GLY A 219 14.77 -11.93 12.81
CA GLY A 219 16.11 -12.47 12.92
C GLY A 219 17.13 -11.41 12.49
N PRO A 220 18.33 -11.39 13.11
CA PRO A 220 19.37 -10.47 12.70
C PRO A 220 19.73 -10.72 11.24
N VAL A 221 20.06 -9.63 10.54
CA VAL A 221 20.49 -9.61 9.14
C VAL A 221 21.57 -10.67 8.90
N GLY A 222 21.25 -11.64 8.05
CA GLY A 222 22.21 -12.63 7.55
C GLY A 222 22.08 -14.00 8.21
N GLY A 223 21.19 -14.84 7.68
CA GLY A 223 21.14 -16.24 8.09
C GLY A 223 20.01 -17.01 7.43
N ARG A 224 20.28 -17.60 6.27
CA ARG A 224 19.40 -18.54 5.57
C ARG A 224 19.04 -19.71 6.51
N LYS A 225 17.76 -19.90 6.85
CA LYS A 225 17.22 -21.13 7.49
C LYS A 225 15.81 -21.40 6.96
N GLU A 226 15.66 -22.44 6.15
CA GLU A 226 15.33 -23.85 6.49
C GLU A 226 13.82 -24.08 6.55
N ALA A 227 13.39 -25.05 5.73
CA ALA A 227 12.03 -25.32 5.35
C ALA A 227 11.14 -25.74 6.54
N CYS A 228 9.89 -25.31 6.48
CA CYS A 228 8.83 -25.73 7.39
C CYS A 228 8.75 -27.27 7.41
N GLY A 229 9.12 -27.86 8.54
CA GLY A 229 9.28 -29.29 8.72
C GLY A 229 7.98 -30.08 8.53
N THR A 230 8.05 -31.09 7.68
CA THR A 230 7.12 -32.21 7.61
C THR A 230 7.27 -33.09 8.85
N GLY A 231 6.34 -32.97 9.79
CA GLY A 231 6.21 -33.90 10.91
C GLY A 231 5.30 -35.07 10.54
N GLY A 232 5.89 -36.23 10.24
CA GLY A 232 5.19 -37.52 10.16
C GLY A 232 5.67 -38.47 11.26
N GLY A 233 4.79 -39.35 11.76
CA GLY A 233 5.20 -40.60 12.42
C GLY A 233 4.45 -41.02 13.70
N ASN A 234 3.44 -41.88 13.51
CA ASN A 234 2.94 -42.99 14.35
C ASN A 234 3.10 -43.03 15.88
N SER A 235 2.01 -43.43 16.55
CA SER A 235 2.03 -44.52 17.53
C SER A 235 0.72 -45.31 17.47
N GLN A 236 0.86 -46.62 17.23
CA GLN A 236 -0.15 -47.65 17.41
C GLN A 236 -0.39 -47.85 18.92
N GLU A 237 -1.62 -48.18 19.32
CA GLU A 237 -1.85 -48.88 20.58
C GLU A 237 -2.92 -49.96 20.35
N GLU A 238 -2.47 -51.21 20.30
CA GLU A 238 -3.28 -52.40 20.55
C GLU A 238 -3.50 -52.54 22.06
N ALA A 239 -4.76 -52.77 22.46
CA ALA A 239 -5.18 -53.70 23.51
C ALA A 239 -6.68 -53.96 23.40
#